data_AF-A0A1Z8WT90-F1
#
_entry.id   AF-A0A1Z8WT90-F1
#
_cell.length_a   1.000
_cell.length_b   1.000
_cell.length_c   1.000
_cell.angle_alpha   90.00
_cell.angle_beta   90.00
_cell.angle_gamma   90.00
#
_symmetry.space_group_name_H-M   'P 1'
#
loop_
_entity.id
_entity.type
_entity.pdbx_description
1 polymer ?
#
loop_
_entity_poly.entity_id
_entity_poly.type
_entity_poly.pdbx_seq_one_letter_code
_entity_poly.pdbx_strand_id
1 'polypeptide(L)' 'MKVYRDTGSVHGVPDYYSIYEKWFSHYMRTGSNESKVLAFHYARVAEEMGQALIVEDITDEF' A
#
# COMPACT_ATOMS: atom_id res chain seq x y z
N MET A 1 -1.55 -8.45 5.83
CA MET A 1 -1.95 -7.16 5.21
C MET A 1 -2.12 -7.37 3.71
N LYS A 2 -3.35 -7.20 3.22
CA LYS A 2 -3.68 -7.20 1.79
C LYS A 2 -4.06 -5.76 1.41
N VAL A 3 -3.58 -5.27 0.26
CA VAL A 3 -3.85 -3.92 -0.24
C VAL A 3 -4.59 -4.04 -1.56
N TYR A 4 -5.74 -3.38 -1.67
CA TYR A 4 -6.57 -3.35 -2.86
C TYR A 4 -6.62 -1.94 -3.41
N ARG A 5 -6.54 -1.78 -4.73
CA ARG A 5 -6.74 -0.48 -5.36
C ARG A 5 -8.21 -0.08 -5.23
N ASP A 6 -8.46 1.13 -4.75
CA ASP A 6 -9.78 1.74 -4.86
C ASP A 6 -9.90 2.47 -6.21
N THR A 7 -10.98 2.21 -6.94
CA THR A 7 -11.28 2.83 -8.23
C THR A 7 -11.99 4.18 -8.08
N GLY A 8 -12.28 4.62 -6.84
CA GLY A 8 -12.68 5.98 -6.54
C GLY A 8 -11.54 6.96 -6.84
N SER A 9 -11.37 7.33 -8.11
CA SER A 9 -10.29 8.24 -8.53
C SER A 9 -10.45 9.62 -7.88
N VAL A 10 -9.65 9.88 -6.83
CA VAL A 10 -9.54 11.21 -6.24
C VAL A 10 -8.72 12.08 -7.18
N HIS A 11 -9.38 12.99 -7.90
CA HIS A 11 -8.71 13.94 -8.78
C HIS A 11 -7.91 14.96 -7.96
N GLY A 12 -6.69 15.26 -8.39
CA GLY A 12 -5.85 16.31 -7.80
C GLY A 12 -4.85 15.85 -6.74
N VAL A 13 -4.79 14.55 -6.43
CA VAL A 13 -3.77 13.96 -5.55
C VAL A 13 -2.77 13.10 -6.34
N PRO A 14 -1.48 13.04 -5.95
CA PRO A 14 -0.53 12.09 -6.54
C PRO A 14 -1.00 10.63 -6.43
N ASP A 15 -0.62 9.77 -7.38
CA ASP A 15 -0.95 8.33 -7.35
C ASP A 15 -0.03 7.57 -6.37
N TYR A 16 -0.39 7.59 -5.09
CA TYR A 16 0.34 6.94 -4.02
C TYR A 16 0.23 5.41 -4.09
N TYR A 17 -0.88 4.89 -4.64
CA TYR A 17 -1.03 3.45 -4.87
C TYR A 17 0.06 2.93 -5.84
N SER A 18 0.29 3.63 -6.95
CA SER A 18 1.36 3.29 -7.89
C SER A 18 2.77 3.37 -7.27
N ILE A 19 2.98 4.28 -6.30
CA ILE A 19 4.26 4.37 -5.57
C ILE A 19 4.43 3.16 -4.65
N TYR A 20 3.37 2.77 -3.94
CA TYR A 20 3.34 1.53 -3.16
C TYR A 20 3.72 0.32 -4.02
N GLU A 21 3.10 0.15 -5.19
CA GLU A 21 3.35 -1.02 -6.06
C GLU A 21 4.82 -1.11 -6.50
N LYS A 22 5.47 0.04 -6.76
CA LYS A 22 6.90 0.08 -7.11
C LYS A 22 7.78 -0.39 -5.96
N TRP A 23 7.56 0.13 -4.75
CA TRP A 23 8.33 -0.27 -3.58
C TRP A 23 8.07 -1.72 -3.18
N PHE A 24 6.82 -2.16 -3.26
CA PHE A 24 6.45 -3.54 -2.97
C PHE A 24 7.10 -4.51 -3.97
N SER A 25 7.05 -4.18 -5.27
CA SER A 25 7.73 -4.97 -6.31
C SER A 25 9.25 -5.01 -6.10
N HIS A 26 9.85 -3.90 -5.68
CA HIS A 26 11.27 -3.85 -5.34
C HIS A 26 11.61 -4.73 -4.13
N TYR A 27 10.79 -4.68 -3.08
CA TYR A 27 10.91 -5.57 -1.93
C TYR A 27 10.80 -7.05 -2.35
N MET A 28 9.80 -7.41 -3.14
CA MET A 28 9.62 -8.79 -3.63
C MET A 28 10.81 -9.29 -4.46
N ARG A 29 11.52 -8.39 -5.15
CA ARG A 29 12.71 -8.72 -5.96
C ARG A 29 14.00 -8.81 -5.14
N THR A 30 14.15 -8.00 -4.09
CA THR A 30 15.43 -7.80 -3.41
C THR A 30 15.45 -8.32 -1.97
N GLY A 31 14.29 -8.52 -1.36
CA GLY A 31 14.17 -8.77 0.08
C GLY A 31 14.53 -7.56 0.96
N SER A 32 14.75 -6.37 0.39
CA SER A 32 15.17 -5.20 1.14
C SER A 32 14.11 -4.75 2.15
N ASN A 33 14.47 -4.73 3.43
CA ASN A 33 13.57 -4.31 4.50
C ASN A 33 13.20 -2.82 4.40
N GLU A 34 14.10 -1.98 3.87
CA GLU A 34 13.79 -0.57 3.61
C GLU A 34 12.67 -0.42 2.58
N SER A 35 12.73 -1.21 1.50
CA SER A 35 11.67 -1.22 0.48
C SER A 35 10.34 -1.70 1.04
N LYS A 36 10.36 -2.65 1.99
CA LYS A 36 9.16 -3.10 2.71
C LYS A 36 8.53 -1.98 3.54
N VAL A 37 9.34 -1.26 4.31
CA VAL A 37 8.87 -0.13 5.14
C VAL A 37 8.28 0.96 4.25
N LEU A 38 8.97 1.33 3.17
CA LEU A 38 8.48 2.32 2.22
C LEU A 38 7.19 1.88 1.52
N ALA A 39 7.09 0.62 1.11
CA ALA A 39 5.87 0.08 0.54
C ALA A 39 4.69 0.24 1.51
N PHE A 40 4.85 -0.18 2.77
CA PHE A 40 3.76 -0.08 3.75
C PHE A 40 3.42 1.36 4.13
N HIS A 41 4.40 2.26 4.17
CA HIS A 41 4.14 3.68 4.34
C HIS A 41 3.26 4.23 3.20
N TYR A 42 3.63 3.98 1.94
CA TYR A 42 2.85 4.47 0.80
C TYR A 42 1.50 3.77 0.65
N ALA A 43 1.36 2.52 1.09
CA ALA A 43 0.06 1.86 1.15
C ALA A 43 -0.89 2.60 2.10
N ARG A 44 -0.41 3.00 3.29
CA ARG A 44 -1.20 3.78 4.26
C ARG A 44 -1.56 5.16 3.74
N VAL A 45 -0.63 5.85 3.09
CA VAL A 45 -0.92 7.15 2.44
C VAL A 45 -1.97 6.96 1.32
N ALA A 46 -1.89 5.88 0.54
CA ALA A 46 -2.89 5.59 -0.48
C ALA A 46 -4.28 5.33 0.14
N GLU A 47 -4.35 4.67 1.29
CA GLU A 47 -5.59 4.49 2.05
C GLU A 47 -6.17 5.81 2.57
N GLU A 48 -5.35 6.67 3.20
CA GLU A 48 -5.76 7.99 3.68
C GLU A 48 -6.29 8.89 2.56
N MET A 49 -5.73 8.75 1.36
CA MET A 49 -6.13 9.50 0.16
C MET A 49 -7.28 8.85 -0.61
N GLY A 50 -7.88 7.77 -0.10
CA GLY A 50 -8.99 7.07 -0.76
C GLY A 50 -8.61 6.37 -2.07
N GLN A 51 -7.33 6.03 -2.25
CA GLN A 51 -6.79 5.33 -3.43
C GLN A 51 -6.59 3.83 -3.18
N ALA A 52 -6.64 3.40 -1.91
CA ALA A 52 -6.44 2.01 -1.52
C ALA A 52 -7.34 1.61 -0.35
N LEU A 53 -7.64 0.32 -0.25
CA LEU A 53 -8.24 -0.31 0.92
C LEU A 53 -7.23 -1.31 1.50
N ILE A 54 -6.87 -1.15 2.76
CA ILE A 54 -6.00 -2.11 3.46
C ILE A 54 -6.84 -3.03 4.32
N VAL A 55 -6.76 -4.33 4.02
CA VAL A 55 -7.34 -5.38 4.86
C VAL A 55 -6.22 -5.98 5.68
N GLU A 56 -6.22 -5.66 6.96
CA GLU A 56 -5.41 -6.37 7.95
C GLU A 56 -6.17 -7.63 8.35
N ASP A 57 -5.58 -8.81 8.11
CA ASP A 57 -6.12 -10.06 8.64
C ASP A 57 -5.95 -10.03 10.16
N ILE A 58 -6.87 -9.36 10.85
CA ILE A 58 -7.08 -9.48 12.30
C ILE A 58 -7.80 -10.82 12.52
N THR A 59 -7.05 -11.91 12.34
CA THR A 59 -7.35 -13.14 13.08
C THR A 59 -6.62 -13.00 14.41
N ASP A 60 -7.08 -12.05 15.23
CA ASP A 60 -6.84 -12.12 16.67
C ASP A 60 -7.70 -13.30 17.14
N GLU A 61 -7.08 -14.48 17.20
CA GLU A 61 -7.66 -15.64 17.86
C GLU A 61 -7.85 -15.27 19.34
N PHE A 62 -9.11 -15.10 19.73
CA PHE A 62 -9.59 -15.00 21.11
C PHE A 62 -9.26 -16.24 21.93
#